data_AF-A0A937QAM0-F1
#
_entry.id   AF-A0A937QAM0-F1
#
_cell.length_a   1.000
_cell.length_b   1.000
_cell.length_c   1.000
_cell.angle_alpha   90.00
_cell.angle_beta   90.00
_cell.angle_gamma   90.00
#
_symmetry.space_group_name_H-M   'P 1'
#
loop_
_entity.id
_entity.type
_entity.pdbx_description
1 polymer ?
#
loop_
_entity_poly.entity_id
_entity_poly.type
_entity_poly.pdbx_seq_one_letter_code
_entity_poly.pdbx_strand_id
1 'polypeptide(L)'
;MACPLRAIKMEDPIPITIALLYDTYSSLFSQGLLASYLCETTCPKYPHDCSSQDPPTALELTNSTVDRTVFILEKDDYGIDTVVERKVKIALVKCPICKCRYRLLPADILPHKLYSLPVIEHAVSLYNRGDLSLRQVAWDQLYGERTPEHTTLHGWTEGLGAYCLGRAVGEVAIAVPATRILAELEIRFPQMKSLHSIPVWINPQRYRSQARLERLEACKRFEIIGTMLDVKNPWKFCELNRLIVSWGNSFGLGFRTGICCTPIEHIGSTDMRPWLQISTKEPLSCPIHGRSPPGDSK
;
A
#
# COMPACT_ATOMS: atom_id res chain seq x y z
N MET A 1 -43.26 -23.32 -9.71
CA MET A 1 -42.55 -22.20 -10.38
C MET A 1 -41.50 -21.67 -9.41
N ALA A 2 -40.22 -21.95 -9.68
CA ALA A 2 -39.12 -21.55 -8.83
C ALA A 2 -38.78 -20.07 -9.06
N CYS A 3 -38.67 -19.32 -7.97
CA CYS A 3 -38.23 -17.93 -7.97
C CYS A 3 -36.77 -17.87 -8.45
N PRO A 4 -36.41 -17.06 -9.47
CA PRO A 4 -35.01 -16.93 -9.83
C PRO A 4 -34.29 -16.25 -8.67
N LEU A 5 -33.33 -16.96 -8.08
CA LEU A 5 -32.34 -16.41 -7.17
C LEU A 5 -31.76 -15.16 -7.82
N ARG A 6 -32.22 -13.98 -7.38
CA ARG A 6 -31.56 -12.71 -7.70
C ARG A 6 -30.11 -12.91 -7.31
N ALA A 7 -29.21 -12.87 -8.28
CA ALA A 7 -27.78 -12.85 -8.04
C ALA A 7 -27.52 -11.77 -6.99
N ILE A 8 -27.14 -12.18 -5.78
CA ILE A 8 -26.73 -11.26 -4.73
C ILE A 8 -25.58 -10.50 -5.35
N LYS A 9 -25.79 -9.21 -5.65
CA LYS A 9 -24.75 -8.34 -6.18
C LYS A 9 -23.63 -8.38 -5.15
N MET A 10 -22.55 -9.07 -5.49
CA MET A 10 -21.42 -9.21 -4.60
C MET A 10 -20.87 -7.82 -4.33
N GLU A 11 -20.89 -7.39 -3.07
CA GLU A 11 -20.24 -6.14 -2.68
C GLU A 11 -18.75 -6.22 -3.04
N ASP A 12 -18.24 -5.13 -3.64
CA ASP A 12 -16.83 -5.00 -3.95
C ASP A 12 -16.01 -5.16 -2.67
N PRO A 13 -14.97 -6.02 -2.67
CA PRO A 13 -14.15 -6.21 -1.49
C PRO A 13 -13.50 -4.88 -1.05
N ILE A 14 -13.60 -4.59 0.24
CA ILE A 14 -13.15 -3.35 0.85
C ILE A 14 -11.60 -3.38 0.91
N PRO A 15 -10.87 -2.34 0.47
CA PRO A 15 -9.42 -2.36 0.65
C PRO A 15 -9.04 -2.47 2.14
N ILE A 16 -7.93 -3.09 2.46
CA ILE A 16 -7.27 -3.01 3.77
C ILE A 16 -5.75 -3.04 3.53
N THR A 17 -4.99 -2.26 4.28
CA THR A 17 -3.53 -2.22 4.15
C THR A 17 -2.88 -3.02 5.27
N ILE A 18 -1.80 -3.73 4.96
CA ILE A 18 -0.96 -4.43 5.94
C ILE A 18 0.46 -3.86 5.97
N ALA A 19 1.16 -4.07 7.09
CA ALA A 19 2.49 -3.54 7.34
C ALA A 19 3.62 -4.29 6.58
N LEU A 20 3.32 -4.85 5.41
CA LEU A 20 4.28 -5.48 4.50
C LEU A 20 4.42 -4.61 3.26
N LEU A 21 5.66 -4.38 2.82
CA LEU A 21 5.95 -3.80 1.51
C LEU A 21 5.69 -4.83 0.41
N TYR A 22 5.50 -4.39 -0.82
CA TYR A 22 5.10 -5.25 -1.92
C TYR A 22 6.10 -6.38 -2.19
N ASP A 23 7.41 -6.13 -2.10
CA ASP A 23 8.41 -7.17 -2.33
C ASP A 23 8.29 -8.31 -1.32
N THR A 24 8.18 -7.98 -0.03
CA THR A 24 7.96 -8.95 1.04
C THR A 24 6.62 -9.65 0.89
N TYR A 25 5.57 -8.87 0.61
CA TYR A 25 4.22 -9.39 0.36
C TYR A 25 4.20 -10.40 -0.78
N SER A 26 4.78 -10.04 -1.93
CA SER A 26 4.83 -10.84 -3.14
C SER A 26 5.60 -12.14 -2.91
N SER A 27 6.74 -12.05 -2.21
CA SER A 27 7.52 -13.23 -1.80
C SER A 27 6.69 -14.16 -0.91
N LEU A 28 6.08 -13.65 0.17
CA LEU A 28 5.26 -14.44 1.09
C LEU A 28 4.03 -15.03 0.41
N PHE A 29 3.40 -14.27 -0.47
CA PHE A 29 2.30 -14.73 -1.31
C PHE A 29 2.76 -15.89 -2.18
N SER A 30 3.86 -15.76 -2.93
CA SER A 30 4.35 -16.83 -3.82
C SER A 30 4.71 -18.14 -3.09
N GLN A 31 5.11 -18.05 -1.82
CA GLN A 31 5.49 -19.18 -0.98
C GLN A 31 4.31 -19.78 -0.21
N GLY A 32 3.11 -19.18 -0.28
CA GLY A 32 1.94 -19.62 0.48
C GLY A 32 2.04 -19.32 1.99
N LEU A 33 2.93 -18.41 2.39
CA LEU A 33 3.20 -18.08 3.80
C LEU A 33 2.45 -16.85 4.29
N LEU A 34 1.68 -16.18 3.42
CA LEU A 34 0.96 -14.95 3.75
C LEU A 34 -0.05 -15.14 4.91
N ALA A 35 -0.62 -16.34 5.06
CA ALA A 35 -1.55 -16.66 6.16
C ALA A 35 -0.93 -16.44 7.54
N SER A 36 0.33 -16.84 7.70
CA SER A 36 1.07 -16.74 8.96
C SER A 36 1.32 -15.30 9.40
N TYR A 37 1.19 -14.33 8.48
CA TYR A 37 1.39 -12.91 8.74
C TYR A 37 0.08 -12.14 8.96
N LEU A 38 -1.07 -12.80 8.80
CA LEU A 38 -2.40 -12.19 9.00
C LEU A 38 -2.92 -12.31 10.42
N CYS A 39 -2.26 -13.07 11.27
CA CYS A 39 -2.65 -13.30 12.66
C CYS A 39 -2.84 -12.00 13.47
N GLU A 40 -2.14 -10.92 13.11
CA GLU A 40 -2.21 -9.62 13.77
C GLU A 40 -3.20 -8.65 13.09
N THR A 41 -3.68 -8.97 11.89
CA THR A 41 -4.60 -8.11 11.13
C THR A 41 -6.04 -8.40 11.53
N THR A 42 -6.68 -7.41 12.16
CA THR A 42 -8.05 -7.52 12.64
C THR A 42 -9.06 -6.87 11.70
N CYS A 43 -10.33 -7.15 11.93
CA CYS A 43 -11.41 -6.57 11.17
C CYS A 43 -11.57 -5.05 11.45
N PRO A 44 -11.52 -4.17 10.43
CA PRO A 44 -11.74 -2.73 10.62
C PRO A 44 -13.16 -2.34 11.02
N LYS A 45 -14.13 -3.24 10.84
CA LYS A 45 -15.54 -3.04 11.25
C LYS A 45 -15.82 -3.59 12.65
N TYR A 46 -14.83 -4.21 13.30
CA TYR A 46 -15.02 -4.74 14.65
C TYR A 46 -15.02 -3.58 15.66
N PRO A 47 -15.93 -3.58 16.65
CA PRO A 47 -15.93 -2.54 17.68
C PRO A 47 -14.60 -2.58 18.44
N HIS A 48 -13.85 -1.47 18.39
CA HIS A 48 -12.63 -1.32 19.17
C HIS A 48 -12.89 -0.85 20.60
N ASP A 49 -14.17 -0.61 20.95
CA ASP A 49 -14.58 -0.26 22.30
C ASP A 49 -14.28 -1.43 23.23
N CYS A 50 -13.55 -1.15 24.31
CA CYS A 50 -12.84 -2.06 25.22
C CYS A 50 -13.69 -3.08 26.01
N SER A 51 -14.83 -3.52 25.49
CA SER A 51 -15.79 -4.40 26.15
C SER A 51 -15.70 -5.88 25.74
N SER A 52 -14.93 -6.26 24.71
CA SER A 52 -14.77 -7.68 24.36
C SER A 52 -13.57 -8.31 25.09
N GLN A 53 -13.83 -9.31 25.91
CA GLN A 53 -12.79 -10.08 26.63
C GLN A 53 -11.98 -11.01 25.72
N ASP A 54 -12.50 -11.30 24.52
CA ASP A 54 -11.83 -12.19 23.56
C ASP A 54 -10.91 -11.41 22.61
N PRO A 55 -9.72 -11.96 22.28
CA PRO A 55 -8.84 -11.35 21.31
C PRO A 55 -9.54 -11.27 19.94
N PRO A 56 -9.39 -10.15 19.22
CA PRO A 56 -10.04 -9.97 17.92
C PRO A 56 -9.58 -11.07 16.94
N THR A 57 -10.53 -11.77 16.33
CA THR A 57 -10.22 -12.86 15.39
C THR A 57 -9.54 -12.31 14.14
N ALA A 58 -8.43 -12.94 13.75
CA ALA A 58 -7.67 -12.60 12.56
C ALA A 58 -8.50 -12.75 11.26
N LEU A 59 -8.11 -12.02 10.23
CA LEU A 59 -8.66 -12.19 8.89
C LEU A 59 -8.17 -13.51 8.27
N GLU A 60 -9.06 -14.19 7.54
CA GLU A 60 -8.77 -15.48 6.90
C GLU A 60 -8.53 -15.29 5.40
N LEU A 61 -7.49 -15.92 4.84
CA LEU A 61 -7.27 -15.94 3.39
C LEU A 61 -8.35 -16.77 2.69
N THR A 62 -8.90 -16.23 1.61
CA THR A 62 -9.99 -16.86 0.86
C THR A 62 -9.51 -17.73 -0.30
N ASN A 63 -8.21 -18.00 -0.41
CA ASN A 63 -7.57 -18.67 -1.56
C ASN A 63 -7.93 -18.06 -2.93
N SER A 64 -8.20 -16.75 -2.95
CA SER A 64 -8.53 -16.02 -4.16
C SER A 64 -7.74 -14.72 -4.25
N THR A 65 -7.51 -14.28 -5.48
CA THR A 65 -6.78 -13.05 -5.78
C THR A 65 -7.53 -12.20 -6.78
N VAL A 66 -7.20 -10.92 -6.80
CA VAL A 66 -7.57 -9.99 -7.87
C VAL A 66 -6.29 -9.42 -8.48
N ASP A 67 -6.28 -9.30 -9.80
CA ASP A 67 -5.22 -8.55 -10.46
C ASP A 67 -5.49 -7.05 -10.26
N ARG A 68 -4.42 -6.31 -10.02
CA ARG A 68 -4.46 -4.86 -9.86
C ARG A 68 -3.38 -4.22 -10.71
N THR A 69 -3.76 -3.21 -11.50
CA THR A 69 -2.78 -2.36 -12.19
C THR A 69 -2.09 -1.42 -11.20
N VAL A 70 -0.75 -1.42 -11.19
CA VAL A 70 0.06 -0.52 -10.36
C VAL A 70 1.29 -0.06 -11.14
N PHE A 71 1.58 1.24 -11.09
CA PHE A 71 2.82 1.81 -11.56
C PHE A 71 3.84 1.80 -10.43
N ILE A 72 4.94 1.09 -10.63
CA ILE A 72 6.01 0.96 -9.65
C ILE A 72 7.31 1.60 -10.17
N LEU A 73 8.18 1.97 -9.24
CA LEU A 73 9.49 2.51 -9.56
C LEU A 73 10.50 1.36 -9.61
N GLU A 74 11.14 1.17 -10.75
CA GLU A 74 12.18 0.18 -10.97
C GLU A 74 13.45 0.86 -11.49
N LYS A 75 14.61 0.25 -11.22
CA LYS A 75 15.87 0.64 -11.85
C LYS A 75 15.97 -0.06 -13.21
N ASP A 76 16.22 0.70 -14.27
CA ASP A 76 16.53 0.12 -15.58
C ASP A 76 17.93 -0.49 -15.63
N ASP A 77 18.33 -1.02 -16.80
CA ASP A 77 19.65 -1.61 -17.02
C ASP A 77 20.83 -0.64 -16.79
N TYR A 78 20.55 0.67 -16.73
CA TYR A 78 21.53 1.73 -16.49
C TYR A 78 21.46 2.27 -15.04
N GLY A 79 20.61 1.71 -14.18
CA GLY A 79 20.43 2.16 -12.80
C GLY A 79 19.63 3.47 -12.68
N ILE A 80 18.84 3.82 -13.69
CA ILE A 80 17.98 5.00 -13.71
C ILE A 80 16.58 4.62 -13.22
N ASP A 81 16.00 5.46 -12.37
CA ASP A 81 14.64 5.25 -11.87
C ASP A 81 13.61 5.45 -12.99
N THR A 82 12.84 4.40 -13.27
CA THR A 82 11.85 4.32 -14.36
C THR A 82 10.50 3.92 -13.78
N VAL A 83 9.42 4.50 -14.30
CA VAL A 83 8.05 4.12 -13.91
C VAL A 83 7.56 3.01 -14.82
N VAL A 84 7.22 1.85 -14.25
CA VAL A 84 6.81 0.66 -14.99
C VAL A 84 5.40 0.24 -14.57
N GLU A 85 4.54 -0.03 -15.55
CA GLU A 85 3.23 -0.62 -15.31
C GLU A 85 3.37 -2.12 -15.00
N ARG A 86 2.76 -2.55 -13.89
CA ARG A 86 2.68 -3.95 -13.49
C ARG A 86 1.25 -4.36 -13.16
N LYS A 87 0.92 -5.61 -13.45
CA LYS A 87 -0.24 -6.29 -12.87
C LYS A 87 0.22 -7.03 -11.61
N VAL A 88 -0.19 -6.52 -10.45
CA VAL A 88 0.13 -7.12 -9.15
C VAL A 88 -1.04 -7.98 -8.68
N LYS A 89 -0.74 -9.12 -8.05
CA LYS A 89 -1.76 -9.98 -7.47
C LYS A 89 -2.07 -9.53 -6.05
N ILE A 90 -3.33 -9.24 -5.78
CA ILE A 90 -3.82 -8.84 -4.46
C ILE A 90 -4.68 -9.97 -3.89
N ALA A 91 -4.22 -10.56 -2.79
CA ALA A 91 -4.96 -11.57 -2.06
C ALA A 91 -6.27 -11.01 -1.47
N LEU A 92 -7.31 -11.84 -1.50
CA LEU A 92 -8.57 -11.56 -0.83
C LEU A 92 -8.62 -12.26 0.52
N VAL A 93 -9.02 -11.51 1.53
CA VAL A 93 -9.26 -12.02 2.90
C VAL A 93 -10.70 -11.82 3.30
N LYS A 94 -11.17 -12.61 4.26
CA LYS A 94 -12.52 -12.55 4.81
C LYS A 94 -12.46 -12.41 6.31
N CYS A 95 -13.31 -11.56 6.87
CA CYS A 95 -13.49 -11.50 8.31
C CYS A 95 -14.44 -12.61 8.77
N PRO A 96 -14.07 -13.45 9.75
CA PRO A 96 -14.98 -14.45 10.31
C PRO A 96 -16.12 -13.83 11.12
N ILE A 97 -15.98 -12.58 11.60
CA ILE A 97 -16.99 -11.87 12.41
C ILE A 97 -18.00 -11.15 11.52
N CYS A 98 -17.57 -10.09 10.81
CA CYS A 98 -18.47 -9.26 10.00
C CYS A 98 -18.79 -9.85 8.62
N LYS A 99 -18.18 -10.99 8.26
CA LYS A 99 -18.30 -11.69 6.96
C LYS A 99 -17.91 -10.88 5.73
N CYS A 100 -17.44 -9.65 5.89
CA CYS A 100 -16.96 -8.80 4.80
C CYS A 100 -15.70 -9.38 4.17
N ARG A 101 -15.51 -9.10 2.88
CA ARG A 101 -14.31 -9.41 2.13
C ARG A 101 -13.45 -8.18 1.99
N TYR A 102 -12.15 -8.37 2.04
CA TYR A 102 -11.18 -7.31 1.91
C TYR A 102 -10.10 -7.62 0.88
N ARG A 103 -9.61 -6.58 0.22
CA ARG A 103 -8.40 -6.65 -0.63
C ARG A 103 -7.19 -6.36 0.24
N LEU A 104 -6.28 -7.31 0.36
CA LEU A 104 -5.12 -7.18 1.23
C LEU A 104 -3.97 -6.47 0.49
N LEU A 105 -3.89 -5.16 0.67
CA LEU A 105 -2.92 -4.31 0.02
C LEU A 105 -1.62 -4.21 0.83
N PRO A 106 -0.44 -4.30 0.19
CA PRO A 106 0.82 -3.96 0.85
C PRO A 106 0.90 -2.46 1.14
N ALA A 107 1.75 -2.08 2.10
CA ALA A 107 1.90 -0.71 2.62
C ALA A 107 2.34 0.31 1.56
N ASP A 108 2.99 -0.11 0.49
CA ASP A 108 3.44 0.75 -0.60
C ASP A 108 2.43 0.86 -1.75
N ILE A 109 1.27 0.19 -1.67
CA ILE A 109 0.19 0.27 -2.67
C ILE A 109 -1.08 0.84 -2.01
N LEU A 110 -1.35 2.12 -2.27
CA LEU A 110 -2.46 2.84 -1.63
C LEU A 110 -3.83 2.46 -2.22
N PRO A 111 -4.91 2.36 -1.44
CA PRO A 111 -6.22 1.88 -1.88
C PRO A 111 -6.80 2.48 -3.17
N HIS A 112 -6.60 3.78 -3.40
CA HIS A 112 -7.24 4.54 -4.48
C HIS A 112 -6.23 5.19 -5.43
N LYS A 113 -5.03 4.61 -5.58
CA LYS A 113 -3.98 5.15 -6.46
C LYS A 113 -3.38 4.06 -7.31
N LEU A 114 -3.16 4.34 -8.60
CA LEU A 114 -2.40 3.43 -9.47
C LEU A 114 -0.89 3.54 -9.23
N TYR A 115 -0.40 4.73 -8.87
CA TYR A 115 1.01 4.93 -8.57
C TYR A 115 1.31 4.44 -7.16
N SER A 116 2.34 3.60 -7.04
CA SER A 116 2.84 3.14 -5.76
C SER A 116 3.46 4.31 -4.98
N LEU A 117 3.56 4.12 -3.66
CA LEU A 117 4.10 5.12 -2.76
C LEU A 117 5.56 5.50 -3.09
N PRO A 118 6.45 4.59 -3.54
CA PRO A 118 7.78 4.95 -4.05
C PRO A 118 7.74 5.96 -5.21
N VAL A 119 6.86 5.79 -6.20
CA VAL A 119 6.75 6.72 -7.33
C VAL A 119 6.30 8.10 -6.85
N ILE A 120 5.29 8.13 -5.98
CA ILE A 120 4.77 9.36 -5.40
C ILE A 120 5.86 10.07 -4.59
N GLU A 121 6.55 9.35 -3.71
CA GLU A 121 7.61 9.87 -2.86
C GLU A 121 8.76 10.45 -3.69
N HIS A 122 9.23 9.71 -4.71
CA HIS A 122 10.30 10.15 -5.59
C HIS A 122 9.94 11.44 -6.32
N ALA A 123 8.76 11.49 -6.94
CA ALA A 123 8.29 12.65 -7.69
C ALA A 123 8.11 13.89 -6.81
N VAL A 124 7.49 13.71 -5.63
CA VAL A 124 7.30 14.78 -4.65
C VAL A 124 8.64 15.30 -4.15
N SER A 125 9.58 14.40 -3.83
CA SER A 125 10.92 14.75 -3.36
C SER A 125 11.70 15.55 -4.40
N LEU A 126 11.68 15.12 -5.67
CA LEU A 126 12.31 15.85 -6.77
C LEU A 126 11.71 17.24 -6.93
N TYR A 127 10.38 17.36 -6.92
CA TYR A 127 9.71 18.65 -7.06
C TYR A 127 10.04 19.60 -5.90
N ASN A 128 10.12 19.06 -4.68
CA ASN A 128 10.40 19.81 -3.47
C ASN A 128 11.88 20.22 -3.30
N ARG A 129 12.81 19.73 -4.12
CA ARG A 129 14.18 20.30 -4.23
C ARG A 129 14.16 21.72 -4.81
N GLY A 130 13.14 22.03 -5.63
CA GLY A 130 12.88 23.38 -6.11
C GLY A 130 13.69 23.79 -7.36
N ASP A 131 14.57 22.94 -7.85
CA ASP A 131 15.39 23.08 -9.05
C ASP A 131 14.67 22.69 -10.35
N LEU A 132 13.70 21.77 -10.29
CA LEU A 132 12.99 21.25 -11.47
C LEU A 132 11.51 21.63 -11.51
N SER A 133 10.99 22.07 -12.65
CA SER A 133 9.55 22.33 -12.83
C SER A 133 8.71 21.04 -12.72
N LEU A 134 7.39 21.15 -12.50
CA LEU A 134 6.50 19.97 -12.47
C LEU A 134 6.65 19.10 -13.73
N ARG A 135 6.79 19.73 -14.90
CA ARG A 135 6.94 19.03 -16.18
C ARG A 135 8.26 18.28 -16.24
N GLN A 136 9.35 18.93 -15.84
CA GLN A 136 10.67 18.28 -15.83
C GLN A 136 10.69 17.08 -14.88
N VAL A 137 10.08 17.19 -13.70
CA VAL A 137 9.97 16.04 -12.78
C VAL A 137 9.12 14.92 -13.39
N ALA A 138 7.94 15.26 -13.91
CA ALA A 138 6.99 14.30 -14.45
C ALA A 138 7.43 13.62 -15.75
N TRP A 139 8.22 14.31 -16.59
CA TRP A 139 8.54 13.86 -17.95
C TRP A 139 10.01 13.51 -18.16
N ASP A 140 10.92 14.18 -17.46
CA ASP A 140 12.36 14.06 -17.75
C ASP A 140 13.10 13.25 -16.67
N GLN A 141 12.60 13.23 -15.43
CA GLN A 141 13.26 12.52 -14.33
C GLN A 141 12.74 11.09 -14.12
N LEU A 142 11.44 10.89 -14.37
CA LEU A 142 10.77 9.58 -14.27
C LEU A 142 10.74 8.94 -15.65
N TYR A 143 11.91 8.51 -16.14
CA TYR A 143 12.07 7.95 -17.49
C TYR A 143 10.95 6.94 -17.82
N GLY A 144 10.49 6.96 -19.07
CA GLY A 144 9.36 6.15 -19.53
C GLY A 144 8.34 6.97 -20.32
N GLU A 145 7.08 6.50 -20.31
CA GLU A 145 5.97 7.31 -20.81
C GLU A 145 5.80 8.57 -19.94
N ARG A 146 5.16 9.62 -20.48
CA ARG A 146 4.91 10.90 -19.79
C ARG A 146 3.84 10.78 -18.69
N THR A 147 3.96 9.75 -17.87
CA THR A 147 3.08 9.28 -16.80
C THR A 147 3.92 9.08 -15.54
N PRO A 148 3.65 9.82 -14.45
CA PRO A 148 2.48 10.65 -14.19
C PRO A 148 2.49 11.98 -14.96
N GLU A 149 1.30 12.51 -15.28
CA GLU A 149 1.20 13.88 -15.77
C GLU A 149 1.63 14.90 -14.69
N HIS A 150 2.13 16.06 -15.13
CA HIS A 150 2.48 17.16 -14.23
C HIS A 150 1.31 17.65 -13.36
N THR A 151 0.06 17.53 -13.86
CA THR A 151 -1.19 17.80 -13.14
C THR A 151 -1.42 16.82 -11.98
N THR A 152 -1.06 15.55 -12.19
CA THR A 152 -1.09 14.49 -11.18
C THR A 152 -0.10 14.78 -10.05
N LEU A 153 1.15 15.12 -10.39
CA LEU A 153 2.16 15.53 -9.40
C LEU A 153 1.72 16.79 -8.63
N HIS A 154 1.14 17.77 -9.31
CA HIS A 154 0.56 18.93 -8.64
C HIS A 154 -0.52 18.51 -7.63
N GLY A 155 -1.44 17.63 -8.04
CA GLY A 155 -2.48 17.07 -7.17
C GLY A 155 -1.92 16.30 -5.97
N TRP A 156 -0.80 15.59 -6.12
CA TRP A 156 -0.13 14.89 -5.02
C TRP A 156 0.41 15.87 -3.98
N THR A 157 1.16 16.89 -4.42
CA THR A 157 1.72 17.89 -3.50
C THR A 157 0.64 18.70 -2.78
N GLU A 158 -0.45 19.04 -3.48
CA GLU A 158 -1.62 19.71 -2.87
C GLU A 158 -2.31 18.81 -1.84
N GLY A 159 -2.61 17.56 -2.23
CA GLY A 159 -3.34 16.62 -1.40
C GLY A 159 -2.56 16.23 -0.15
N LEU A 160 -1.27 15.88 -0.31
CA LEU A 160 -0.41 15.50 0.80
C LEU A 160 -0.21 16.68 1.75
N GLY A 161 0.08 17.87 1.23
CA GLY A 161 0.21 19.08 2.05
C GLY A 161 -1.06 19.41 2.83
N ALA A 162 -2.22 19.31 2.20
CA ALA A 162 -3.50 19.54 2.88
C ALA A 162 -3.81 18.48 3.94
N TYR A 163 -3.51 17.20 3.67
CA TYR A 163 -3.64 16.10 4.63
C TYR A 163 -2.76 16.34 5.86
N CYS A 164 -1.48 16.69 5.66
CA CYS A 164 -0.56 17.00 6.75
C CYS A 164 -1.01 18.19 7.61
N LEU A 165 -1.73 19.15 7.03
CA LEU A 165 -2.34 20.27 7.75
C LEU A 165 -3.65 19.90 8.47
N GLY A 166 -4.03 18.62 8.49
CA GLY A 166 -5.28 18.15 9.10
C GLY A 166 -6.54 18.63 8.37
N ARG A 167 -6.41 19.14 7.14
CA ARG A 167 -7.57 19.59 6.37
C ARG A 167 -8.31 18.36 5.87
N ALA A 168 -9.61 18.27 6.19
CA ALA A 168 -10.49 17.26 5.63
C ALA A 168 -10.64 17.52 4.13
N VAL A 169 -9.81 16.88 3.32
CA VAL A 169 -9.96 16.91 1.87
C VAL A 169 -10.70 15.64 1.49
N GLY A 170 -11.94 15.80 1.01
CA GLY A 170 -12.92 14.74 0.80
C GLY A 170 -12.41 13.46 0.13
N GLU A 171 -13.16 12.38 0.36
CA GLU A 171 -13.02 10.99 -0.11
C GLU A 171 -12.05 10.05 0.61
N VAL A 172 -11.38 10.44 1.71
CA VAL A 172 -10.62 9.47 2.53
C VAL A 172 -11.18 9.37 3.93
N ALA A 173 -12.45 8.95 4.03
CA ALA A 173 -13.14 8.67 5.29
C ALA A 173 -12.50 7.55 6.14
N ILE A 174 -11.41 6.94 5.65
CA ILE A 174 -10.86 5.70 6.20
C ILE A 174 -9.36 5.82 6.57
N ALA A 175 -8.67 6.88 6.16
CA ALA A 175 -7.25 7.07 6.49
C ALA A 175 -7.06 7.66 7.90
N VAL A 176 -5.97 7.29 8.56
CA VAL A 176 -5.60 7.84 9.87
C VAL A 176 -5.38 9.35 9.75
N PRO A 177 -5.95 10.20 10.63
CA PRO A 177 -5.68 11.63 10.63
C PRO A 177 -4.19 11.95 10.84
N ALA A 178 -3.66 12.93 10.10
CA ALA A 178 -2.26 13.33 10.23
C ALA A 178 -1.87 13.73 11.65
N THR A 179 -2.76 14.38 12.40
CA THR A 179 -2.52 14.75 13.81
C THR A 179 -2.29 13.53 14.71
N ARG A 180 -3.00 12.42 14.48
CA ARG A 180 -2.79 11.17 15.21
C ARG A 180 -1.43 10.56 14.86
N ILE A 181 -1.04 10.60 13.59
CA ILE A 181 0.28 10.11 13.15
C ILE A 181 1.40 10.91 13.82
N LEU A 182 1.30 12.24 13.83
CA LEU A 182 2.29 13.12 14.46
C LEU A 182 2.41 12.84 15.97
N ALA A 183 1.27 12.68 16.67
CA ALA A 183 1.28 12.33 18.08
C ALA A 183 1.95 10.97 18.35
N GLU A 184 1.62 9.93 17.57
CA GLU A 184 2.25 8.61 17.68
C GLU A 184 3.76 8.68 17.39
N LEU A 185 4.17 9.48 16.40
CA LEU A 185 5.58 9.70 16.08
C LEU A 185 6.33 10.37 17.24
N GLU A 186 5.77 11.40 17.86
CA GLU A 186 6.38 12.07 19.02
C GLU A 186 6.50 11.17 20.24
N ILE A 187 5.51 10.29 20.46
CA ILE A 187 5.53 9.31 21.55
C ILE A 187 6.61 8.25 21.31
N ARG A 188 6.72 7.74 20.07
CA ARG A 188 7.58 6.59 19.74
C ARG A 188 9.02 6.99 19.40
N PHE A 189 9.25 8.22 18.93
CA PHE A 189 10.54 8.69 18.45
C PHE A 189 10.89 10.03 19.13
N PRO A 190 11.73 10.01 20.19
CA PRO A 190 12.07 11.20 20.95
C PRO A 190 12.66 12.36 20.12
N GLN A 191 13.33 12.05 19.01
CA GLN A 191 13.87 13.04 18.07
C GLN A 191 12.79 13.87 17.34
N MET A 192 11.52 13.43 17.38
CA MET A 192 10.41 14.10 16.71
C MET A 192 9.80 15.25 17.52
N LYS A 193 10.23 15.49 18.77
CA LYS A 193 9.68 16.56 19.63
C LYS A 193 9.81 17.98 19.07
N SER A 194 10.65 18.19 18.05
CA SER A 194 10.87 19.47 17.39
C SER A 194 10.22 19.59 16.01
N LEU A 195 9.41 18.61 15.57
CA LEU A 195 8.83 18.61 14.21
C LEU A 195 8.08 19.89 13.85
N HIS A 196 7.35 20.45 14.81
CA HIS A 196 6.58 21.69 14.61
C HIS A 196 7.43 22.94 14.48
N SER A 197 8.69 22.93 14.95
CA SER A 197 9.59 24.08 14.91
C SER A 197 10.61 24.02 13.77
N ILE A 198 10.58 22.98 12.92
CA ILE A 198 11.50 22.86 11.79
C ILE A 198 11.18 23.95 10.75
N PRO A 199 12.09 24.91 10.53
CA PRO A 199 11.92 25.88 9.47
C PRO A 199 12.05 25.17 8.13
N VAL A 200 11.16 25.51 7.21
CA VAL A 200 11.16 24.96 5.87
C VAL A 200 11.22 26.10 4.88
N TRP A 201 12.13 25.99 3.92
CA TRP A 201 12.21 26.92 2.81
C TRP A 201 11.55 26.31 1.57
N ILE A 202 10.65 27.07 0.95
CA ILE A 202 10.01 26.72 -0.32
C ILE A 202 10.42 27.77 -1.35
N ASN A 203 10.84 27.33 -2.53
CA ASN A 203 11.20 28.23 -3.62
C ASN A 203 10.02 29.19 -3.95
N PRO A 204 10.23 30.53 -3.89
CA PRO A 204 9.19 31.53 -4.14
C PRO A 204 8.45 31.40 -5.49
N GLN A 205 9.09 30.78 -6.49
CA GLN A 205 8.47 30.56 -7.80
C GLN A 205 7.37 29.47 -7.79
N ARG A 206 7.26 28.70 -6.69
CA ARG A 206 6.36 27.52 -6.58
C ARG A 206 4.98 27.85 -6.05
N TYR A 207 4.78 29.06 -5.54
CA TYR A 207 3.51 29.49 -4.99
C TYR A 207 3.19 30.90 -5.46
N ARG A 208 1.90 31.15 -5.67
CA ARG A 208 1.35 32.50 -5.91
C ARG A 208 0.35 32.91 -4.84
N SER A 209 0.12 32.04 -3.86
CA SER A 209 -0.83 32.24 -2.76
C SER A 209 -0.27 31.66 -1.48
N GLN A 210 -0.66 32.26 -0.35
CA GLN A 210 -0.29 31.78 0.98
C GLN A 210 -0.74 30.34 1.21
N ALA A 211 -1.94 30.00 0.73
CA ALA A 211 -2.47 28.64 0.85
C ALA A 211 -1.61 27.58 0.13
N ARG A 212 -1.03 27.90 -1.04
CA ARG A 212 -0.11 26.99 -1.74
C ARG A 212 1.21 26.86 -0.99
N LEU A 213 1.73 27.97 -0.45
CA LEU A 213 2.94 27.96 0.36
C LEU A 213 2.79 27.03 1.57
N GLU A 214 1.72 27.19 2.36
CA GLU A 214 1.45 26.36 3.54
C GLU A 214 1.40 24.86 3.22
N ARG A 215 0.76 24.47 2.10
CA ARG A 215 0.69 23.06 1.67
C ARG A 215 2.05 22.52 1.26
N LEU A 216 2.84 23.31 0.53
CA LEU A 216 4.19 22.92 0.14
C LEU A 216 5.11 22.78 1.35
N GLU A 217 5.04 23.70 2.31
CA GLU A 217 5.78 23.59 3.57
C GLU A 217 5.37 22.33 4.34
N ALA A 218 4.07 22.04 4.46
CA ALA A 218 3.59 20.84 5.13
C ALA A 218 4.07 19.56 4.44
N CYS A 219 4.02 19.52 3.10
CA CYS A 219 4.56 18.42 2.30
C CYS A 219 6.06 18.21 2.56
N LYS A 220 6.84 19.30 2.63
CA LYS A 220 8.27 19.25 2.87
C LYS A 220 8.62 18.86 4.31
N ARG A 221 7.85 19.31 5.31
CA ARG A 221 7.97 18.82 6.70
C ARG A 221 7.74 17.31 6.77
N PHE A 222 6.80 16.79 5.99
CA PHE A 222 6.53 15.36 5.91
C PHE A 222 7.70 14.56 5.33
N GLU A 223 8.44 15.08 4.34
CA GLU A 223 9.72 14.49 3.89
C GLU A 223 10.78 14.45 4.99
N ILE A 224 10.87 15.54 5.76
CA ILE A 224 11.84 15.63 6.86
C ILE A 224 11.53 14.59 7.94
N ILE A 225 10.24 14.42 8.31
CA ILE A 225 9.79 13.34 9.20
C ILE A 225 10.30 11.99 8.71
N GLY A 226 10.08 11.69 7.42
CA GLY A 226 10.55 10.45 6.82
C GLY A 226 12.06 10.25 6.94
N THR A 227 12.84 11.33 6.83
CA THR A 227 14.30 11.29 6.93
C THR A 227 14.80 11.11 8.37
N MET A 228 14.05 11.64 9.36
CA MET A 228 14.37 11.50 10.78
C MET A 228 14.07 10.10 11.34
N LEU A 229 13.28 9.31 10.61
CA LEU A 229 13.17 7.88 10.85
C LEU A 229 14.48 7.24 10.33
N ASP A 230 15.35 6.82 11.24
CA ASP A 230 16.62 6.13 10.93
C ASP A 230 16.36 4.71 10.41
N VAL A 231 15.82 4.65 9.20
CA VAL A 231 15.31 3.43 8.59
C VAL A 231 16.15 3.08 7.37
N LYS A 232 16.51 1.79 7.27
CA LYS A 232 17.28 1.25 6.15
C LYS A 232 16.54 1.32 4.81
N ASN A 233 15.22 1.52 4.83
CA ASN A 233 14.41 1.64 3.63
C ASN A 233 14.79 2.93 2.86
N PRO A 234 15.10 2.85 1.56
CA PRO A 234 15.32 4.04 0.73
C PRO A 234 14.08 4.92 0.61
N TRP A 235 12.88 4.34 0.72
CA TRP A 235 11.59 5.03 0.60
C TRP A 235 11.00 5.30 1.98
N LYS A 236 11.13 6.54 2.42
CA LYS A 236 10.75 7.03 3.74
C LYS A 236 9.24 7.13 3.92
N PHE A 237 8.48 7.49 2.89
CA PHE A 237 7.02 7.47 2.95
C PHE A 237 6.50 6.04 3.05
N CYS A 238 7.14 5.10 2.34
CA CYS A 238 6.79 3.69 2.43
C CYS A 238 6.96 3.16 3.84
N GLU A 239 8.10 3.47 4.45
CA GLU A 239 8.40 3.02 5.80
C GLU A 239 7.49 3.69 6.84
N LEU A 240 7.27 5.01 6.72
CA LEU A 240 6.31 5.71 7.57
C LEU A 240 4.92 5.10 7.44
N ASN A 241 4.46 4.80 6.22
CA ASN A 241 3.16 4.17 6.01
C ASN A 241 3.08 2.77 6.61
N ARG A 242 4.14 1.97 6.44
CA ARG A 242 4.28 0.65 7.05
C ARG A 242 4.16 0.72 8.58
N LEU A 243 4.83 1.69 9.19
CA LEU A 243 4.78 1.93 10.63
C LEU A 243 3.37 2.36 11.08
N ILE A 244 2.74 3.31 10.39
CA ILE A 244 1.37 3.75 10.69
C ILE A 244 0.40 2.56 10.69
N VAL A 245 0.47 1.72 9.66
CA VAL A 245 -0.36 0.52 9.52
C VAL A 245 -0.05 -0.50 10.63
N SER A 246 1.18 -0.57 11.12
CA SER A 246 1.55 -1.46 12.23
C SER A 246 1.06 -0.98 13.60
N TRP A 247 0.78 0.31 13.79
CA TRP A 247 0.36 0.86 15.09
C TRP A 247 -1.14 0.69 15.37
N GLY A 248 -1.92 0.42 14.34
CA GLY A 248 -3.31 0.04 14.44
C GLY A 248 -3.77 -0.41 13.07
N ASN A 249 -4.60 -1.44 13.00
CA ASN A 249 -5.12 -2.10 11.79
C ASN A 249 -6.00 -1.17 10.91
N SER A 250 -5.53 0.04 10.68
CA SER A 250 -6.19 1.16 10.01
C SER A 250 -5.55 1.39 8.64
N PHE A 251 -6.28 2.07 7.78
CA PHE A 251 -5.77 2.46 6.47
C PHE A 251 -4.71 3.53 6.69
N GLY A 252 -3.53 3.32 6.13
CA GLY A 252 -2.39 4.22 6.28
C GLY A 252 -2.60 5.60 5.64
N LEU A 253 -1.58 6.12 4.95
CA LEU A 253 -1.62 7.42 4.30
C LEU A 253 -2.77 7.52 3.31
N GLY A 254 -3.56 8.59 3.47
CA GLY A 254 -4.69 8.89 2.62
C GLY A 254 -4.74 10.36 2.30
N PHE A 255 -4.59 10.69 1.03
CA PHE A 255 -4.73 12.06 0.55
C PHE A 255 -5.43 12.10 -0.80
N ARG A 256 -6.27 13.11 -1.01
CA ARG A 256 -7.03 13.31 -2.24
C ARG A 256 -6.10 13.69 -3.39
N THR A 257 -6.34 13.12 -4.56
CA THR A 257 -5.62 13.44 -5.81
C THR A 257 -6.63 13.56 -6.95
N GLY A 258 -6.28 14.20 -8.08
CA GLY A 258 -7.20 14.44 -9.19
C GLY A 258 -7.85 13.16 -9.75
N ILE A 259 -9.06 13.31 -10.29
CA ILE A 259 -10.02 12.25 -10.71
C ILE A 259 -9.43 11.17 -11.64
N CYS A 260 -8.33 11.46 -12.36
CA CYS A 260 -7.68 10.52 -13.30
C CYS A 260 -6.61 9.60 -12.66
N CYS A 261 -6.37 9.71 -11.35
CA CYS A 261 -5.46 8.82 -10.61
C CYS A 261 -6.13 7.52 -10.10
N THR A 262 -7.42 7.33 -10.41
CA THR A 262 -8.31 6.47 -9.62
C THR A 262 -9.20 5.58 -10.49
N PRO A 263 -8.78 4.33 -10.72
CA PRO A 263 -9.71 3.22 -10.77
C PRO A 263 -9.45 2.30 -9.58
N ILE A 264 -10.47 2.12 -8.75
CA ILE A 264 -10.61 0.85 -8.04
C ILE A 264 -11.00 -0.15 -9.13
N GLU A 265 -10.13 -1.11 -9.44
CA GLU A 265 -10.46 -2.16 -10.41
C GLU A 265 -11.69 -2.90 -9.87
N HIS A 266 -12.85 -2.73 -10.51
CA HIS A 266 -14.09 -3.41 -10.12
C HIS A 266 -13.99 -4.85 -10.60
N ILE A 267 -14.24 -5.80 -9.69
CA ILE A 267 -14.14 -7.22 -10.04
C ILE A 267 -15.32 -7.56 -10.95
N GLY A 268 -15.04 -7.93 -12.20
CA GLY A 268 -15.97 -8.76 -12.96
C GLY A 268 -15.99 -10.15 -12.31
N SER A 269 -17.17 -10.76 -12.13
CA SER A 269 -17.30 -12.10 -11.52
C SER A 269 -16.49 -13.21 -12.22
N THR A 270 -15.97 -12.92 -13.42
CA THR A 270 -15.11 -13.78 -14.26
C THR A 270 -13.62 -13.74 -13.91
N ASP A 271 -13.15 -12.79 -13.08
CA ASP A 271 -11.71 -12.56 -12.86
C ASP A 271 -11.15 -13.24 -11.59
N MET A 272 -11.98 -13.96 -10.84
CA MET A 272 -11.52 -14.72 -9.67
C MET A 272 -10.84 -16.01 -10.09
N ARG A 273 -9.50 -16.05 -10.05
CA ARG A 273 -8.73 -17.28 -10.24
C ARG A 273 -8.57 -18.02 -8.90
N PRO A 274 -8.90 -19.32 -8.82
CA PRO A 274 -8.59 -20.14 -7.65
C PRO A 274 -7.08 -20.20 -7.44
N TRP A 275 -6.62 -19.89 -6.23
CA TRP A 275 -5.26 -20.17 -5.82
C TRP A 275 -5.13 -21.68 -5.59
N LEU A 276 -4.45 -22.37 -6.50
CA LEU A 276 -4.03 -23.76 -6.28
C LEU A 276 -3.17 -23.81 -5.01
N GLN A 277 -3.67 -24.49 -3.98
CA GLN A 277 -2.86 -24.92 -2.85
C GLN A 277 -1.60 -25.58 -3.43
N ILE A 278 -0.43 -24.97 -3.20
CA ILE A 278 0.82 -25.69 -3.33
C ILE A 278 0.73 -26.76 -2.25
N SER A 279 0.46 -28.01 -2.65
CA SER A 279 0.45 -29.11 -1.71
C SER A 279 1.80 -29.11 -1.03
N THR A 280 1.83 -28.98 0.29
CA THR A 280 2.98 -29.40 1.09
C THR A 280 3.29 -30.83 0.66
N LYS A 281 4.34 -31.02 -0.14
CA LYS A 281 4.86 -32.37 -0.40
C LYS A 281 5.24 -32.91 0.97
N GLU A 282 4.47 -33.88 1.44
CA GLU A 282 4.86 -34.69 2.59
C GLU A 282 6.29 -35.17 2.37
N PRO A 283 7.13 -35.19 3.43
CA PRO A 283 8.44 -35.81 3.31
C PRO A 283 8.23 -37.27 2.91
N LEU A 284 8.78 -37.66 1.76
CA LEU A 284 8.79 -39.04 1.30
C LEU A 284 9.38 -39.90 2.41
N SER A 285 8.51 -40.62 3.08
CA SER A 285 8.85 -41.78 3.88
C SER A 285 9.55 -42.78 2.96
N CYS A 286 10.85 -42.99 3.18
CA CYS A 286 11.43 -44.32 2.94
C CYS A 286 10.65 -45.29 3.84
N PRO A 287 10.29 -46.51 3.38
CA PRO A 287 11.33 -47.50 3.09
C PRO A 287 11.00 -48.56 2.02
N ILE A 288 12.00 -49.40 1.76
CA ILE A 288 11.95 -50.87 1.57
C ILE A 288 12.69 -51.37 0.30
N HIS A 289 13.79 -52.06 0.59
CA HIS A 289 14.49 -53.03 -0.23
C HIS A 289 13.58 -54.07 -0.89
N GLY A 290 13.85 -54.38 -2.16
CA GLY A 290 13.35 -55.61 -2.78
C GLY A 290 13.39 -55.59 -4.29
N ARG A 291 14.54 -55.92 -4.89
CA ARG A 291 14.58 -56.46 -6.26
C ARG A 291 15.48 -57.69 -6.34
N SER A 292 14.83 -58.83 -6.39
CA SER A 292 15.12 -59.98 -7.26
C SER A 292 13.82 -60.77 -7.35
N PRO A 293 13.29 -61.07 -8.56
CA PRO A 293 13.59 -62.37 -9.20
C PRO A 293 13.48 -62.32 -10.76
N PRO A 294 13.44 -63.45 -11.50
CA PRO A 294 14.22 -64.70 -11.44
C PRO A 294 15.06 -64.91 -12.73
N GLY A 295 15.90 -65.95 -12.74
CA GLY A 295 16.71 -66.35 -13.89
C GLY A 295 15.97 -67.09 -15.01
N ASP A 296 16.77 -67.35 -16.04
CA ASP A 296 16.64 -68.26 -17.20
C ASP A 296 15.85 -67.81 -18.44
N SER A 297 16.60 -67.39 -19.48
CA SER A 297 16.75 -68.18 -20.72
C SER A 297 17.68 -67.50 -21.74
N LYS A 298 18.98 -67.83 -21.71
CA LYS A 298 19.85 -68.31 -22.81
C LYS A 298 21.32 -68.09 -22.47
#